data_AF-T1GYX2-F1
#
_entry.id   AF-T1GYX2-F1
#
_cell.length_a   1.000
_cell.length_b   1.000
_cell.length_c   1.000
_cell.angle_alpha   90.00
_cell.angle_beta   90.00
_cell.angle_gamma   90.00
#
_symmetry.space_group_name_H-M   'P 1'
#
loop_
_entity.id
_entity.type
_entity.pdbx_description
1 polymer ?
#
loop_
_entity_poly.entity_id
_entity_poly.type
_entity_poly.pdbx_seq_one_letter_code
_entity_poly.pdbx_strand_id
1 'polypeptide(L)'
;MSKNGEIRRDEICVDSTPNGIQLYGCHGMKGNQFWTYNEKTKHLKNGIRCMAINEEKNKVYMEYCDDVKLSQKWILENFNSTRIAILSD
;
A
#
# COMPACT_ATOMS: atom_id res chain seq x y z
N MET A 1 -8.67 1.20 3.58
CA MET A 1 -7.55 1.92 4.22
C MET A 1 -8.11 2.78 5.34
N SER A 2 -7.35 3.00 6.41
CA SER A 2 -7.78 3.84 7.54
C SER A 2 -7.87 5.31 7.13
N LYS A 3 -8.47 6.15 7.99
CA LYS A 3 -8.48 7.61 7.80
C LYS A 3 -7.05 8.20 7.73
N ASN A 4 -6.07 7.50 8.30
CA ASN A 4 -4.66 7.92 8.31
C ASN A 4 -3.88 7.40 7.09
N GLY A 5 -4.54 6.73 6.14
CA GLY A 5 -3.88 6.11 4.99
C GLY A 5 -3.16 4.81 5.32
N GLU A 6 -3.55 4.12 6.40
CA GLU A 6 -2.93 2.84 6.78
C GLU A 6 -3.66 1.67 6.11
N ILE A 7 -2.91 0.63 5.75
CA ILE A 7 -3.44 -0.72 5.53
C ILE A 7 -3.28 -1.45 6.87
N ARG A 8 -4.39 -1.82 7.51
CA ARG A 8 -4.36 -2.30 8.90
C ARG A 8 -5.42 -3.34 9.21
N ARG A 9 -5.16 -4.11 10.25
CA ARG A 9 -6.14 -4.93 10.97
C ARG A 9 -5.90 -4.72 12.47
N ASP A 10 -6.94 -4.27 13.17
CA ASP A 10 -6.85 -3.86 14.58
C ASP A 10 -5.72 -2.83 14.77
N GLU A 11 -4.81 -3.06 15.73
CA GLU A 11 -3.66 -2.19 16.04
C GLU A 11 -2.39 -2.56 15.25
N ILE A 12 -2.51 -3.40 14.21
CA ILE A 12 -1.39 -3.85 13.38
C ILE A 12 -1.51 -3.27 11.96
N CYS A 13 -0.45 -2.60 11.54
CA CYS A 13 -0.33 -1.92 10.25
C CYS A 13 0.70 -2.62 9.35
N VAL A 14 0.47 -2.52 8.04
CA VAL A 14 1.45 -2.87 7.02
C VAL A 14 2.51 -1.77 6.97
N ASP A 15 3.76 -2.17 7.12
CA ASP A 15 4.90 -1.28 7.30
C ASP A 15 5.97 -1.57 6.23
N SER A 16 6.36 -0.52 5.49
CA SER A 16 7.37 -0.57 4.43
C SER A 16 8.77 -0.48 5.02
N THR A 17 9.63 -1.44 4.66
CA THR A 17 11.03 -1.48 5.08
C THR A 17 11.94 -1.46 3.86
N PRO A 18 13.24 -1.14 4.02
CA PRO A 18 14.21 -1.29 2.93
C PRO A 18 14.25 -2.70 2.33
N ASN A 19 13.90 -3.73 3.11
CA ASN A 19 13.99 -5.15 2.75
C ASN A 19 12.65 -5.77 2.30
N GLY A 20 11.57 -5.00 2.25
CA GLY A 20 10.24 -5.48 1.88
C GLY A 20 9.15 -4.92 2.78
N ILE A 21 8.24 -5.77 3.21
CA ILE A 21 7.05 -5.39 3.99
C ILE A 21 6.98 -6.23 5.26
N GLN A 22 6.60 -5.59 6.36
CA GLN A 22 6.36 -6.26 7.64
C GLN A 22 5.03 -5.81 8.26
N LEU A 23 4.61 -6.50 9.30
CA LEU A 23 3.50 -6.10 10.15
C LEU A 23 4.08 -5.52 11.44
N TYR A 24 3.65 -4.32 11.81
CA TYR A 24 4.11 -3.64 13.01
C TYR A 24 2.97 -2.86 13.68
N GLY A 25 3.14 -2.48 14.94
CA GLY A 25 2.15 -1.68 15.66
C GLY A 25 1.84 -0.39 14.91
N CYS A 26 0.56 -0.08 14.73
CA CYS A 26 0.11 1.18 14.14
C CYS A 26 0.51 2.35 15.05
N HIS A 27 1.24 3.33 14.52
CA HIS A 27 1.66 4.49 15.30
C HIS A 27 1.02 5.81 14.82
N GLY A 28 0.27 5.82 13.71
CA GLY A 28 -0.48 7.00 13.23
C GLY A 28 0.38 8.18 12.74
N MET A 29 1.70 8.00 12.63
CA MET A 29 2.65 9.07 12.24
C MET A 29 2.96 9.09 10.74
N LYS A 30 2.17 8.40 9.91
CA LYS A 30 2.42 8.20 8.47
C LYS A 30 3.76 7.47 8.22
N GLY A 31 4.62 8.01 7.34
CA GLY A 31 5.93 7.43 7.04
C GLY A 31 5.86 6.10 6.29
N ASN A 32 6.56 5.10 6.80
CA ASN A 32 6.56 3.72 6.31
C ASN A 32 5.21 3.00 6.46
N GLN A 33 4.28 3.51 7.27
CA GLN A 33 2.92 2.97 7.41
C GLN A 33 1.87 3.74 6.59
N PHE A 34 2.29 4.74 5.81
CA PHE A 34 1.40 5.50 4.95
C PHE A 34 1.32 4.91 3.54
N TRP A 35 0.12 4.60 3.10
CA TRP A 35 -0.15 3.99 1.81
C TRP A 35 -1.11 4.85 1.00
N THR A 36 -0.79 5.03 -0.28
CA THR A 36 -1.72 5.60 -1.26
C THR A 36 -2.14 4.54 -2.26
N TYR A 37 -3.40 4.60 -2.69
CA TYR A 37 -3.92 3.72 -3.71
C TYR A 37 -4.36 4.54 -4.92
N ASN A 38 -3.77 4.25 -6.08
CA ASN A 38 -4.19 4.86 -7.34
C ASN A 38 -5.23 3.95 -8.00
N GLU A 39 -6.47 4.42 -8.09
CA GLU A 39 -7.57 3.64 -8.65
C GLU A 39 -7.41 3.36 -10.15
N LYS A 40 -6.73 4.24 -10.91
CA LYS A 40 -6.53 4.06 -12.35
C LYS A 40 -5.46 3.01 -12.63
N THR A 41 -4.31 3.11 -11.98
CA THR A 41 -3.19 2.17 -12.20
C THR A 41 -3.29 0.91 -11.35
N LYS A 42 -4.16 0.92 -10.32
CA LYS A 42 -4.30 -0.14 -9.30
C LYS A 42 -3.05 -0.33 -8.44
N HIS A 43 -2.22 0.71 -8.33
CA HIS A 43 -1.00 0.66 -7.52
C HIS A 43 -1.28 1.01 -6.05
N LEU A 44 -0.74 0.18 -5.15
CA LEU A 44 -0.53 0.51 -3.74
C LEU A 44 0.89 1.04 -3.57
N LYS A 45 1.03 2.27 -3.08
CA LYS A 45 2.33 2.96 -2.99
C LYS A 45 2.68 3.35 -1.56
N ASN A 46 3.97 3.23 -1.24
CA ASN A 46 4.60 3.91 -0.11
C ASN A 46 5.75 4.76 -0.68
N GLY A 47 5.62 6.08 -0.58
CA GLY A 47 6.50 7.02 -1.28
C GLY A 47 6.48 6.80 -2.80
N ILE A 48 7.66 6.58 -3.41
CA ILE A 48 7.83 6.38 -4.85
C ILE A 48 7.77 4.90 -5.29
N ARG A 49 7.63 3.97 -4.34
CA ARG A 49 7.67 2.54 -4.61
C ARG A 49 6.27 1.92 -4.58
N CYS A 50 6.09 0.88 -5.37
CA CYS A 50 4.86 0.11 -5.46
C CYS A 50 5.00 -1.22 -4.75
N MET A 51 3.91 -1.65 -4.11
CA MET A 51 3.76 -3.00 -3.57
C MET A 51 3.63 -3.99 -4.72
N ALA A 52 4.35 -5.10 -4.66
CA ALA A 52 4.34 -6.15 -5.66
C ALA A 52 4.35 -7.54 -5.03
N ILE A 53 3.77 -8.51 -5.72
CA ILE A 53 3.96 -9.93 -5.41
C ILE A 53 5.08 -10.52 -6.28
N ASN A 54 5.89 -11.43 -5.74
CA ASN A 54 6.94 -12.08 -6.51
C ASN A 54 6.36 -13.18 -7.42
N GLU A 55 7.18 -13.67 -8.36
CA GLU A 55 6.76 -14.67 -9.35
C GLU A 55 6.32 -16.00 -8.71
N GLU A 56 6.97 -16.39 -7.61
CA GLU A 56 6.61 -17.57 -6.81
C GLU A 56 5.31 -17.40 -6.02
N LYS A 57 4.75 -16.17 -5.99
CA LYS A 57 3.51 -15.81 -5.29
C LYS A 57 3.52 -16.09 -3.78
N ASN A 58 4.71 -16.10 -3.17
CA ASN A 58 4.90 -16.38 -1.74
C ASN A 58 5.40 -15.18 -0.94
N LYS A 59 5.77 -14.07 -1.61
CA LYS A 59 6.34 -12.88 -0.96
C LYS A 59 5.80 -11.59 -1.58
N VAL A 60 5.37 -10.68 -0.71
CA VAL A 60 5.06 -9.30 -1.07
C VAL A 60 6.27 -8.42 -0.74
N TYR A 61 6.63 -7.51 -1.65
CA TYR A 61 7.79 -6.65 -1.52
C TYR A 61 7.53 -5.28 -2.17
N MET A 62 8.49 -4.37 -2.01
CA MET A 62 8.44 -3.04 -2.62
C MET A 62 9.41 -2.97 -3.79
N GLU A 63 9.02 -2.37 -4.90
CA GLU A 63 9.89 -2.12 -6.07
C GLU A 63 9.49 -0.83 -6.79
N TYR A 64 10.22 -0.46 -7.85
CA TYR A 64 9.84 0.69 -8.67
C TYR A 64 8.51 0.41 -9.37
N CYS A 65 7.67 1.43 -9.44
CA CYS A 65 6.37 1.32 -10.07
C CYS A 65 6.50 1.12 -11.59
N ASP A 66 5.76 0.16 -12.13
CA ASP A 66 5.67 -0.15 -13.55
C ASP A 66 4.20 -0.41 -13.90
N ASP A 67 3.61 0.48 -14.69
CA ASP A 67 2.19 0.45 -15.07
C ASP A 67 1.81 -0.78 -15.93
N VAL A 68 2.79 -1.45 -16.53
CA VAL A 68 2.58 -2.67 -17.33
C VAL A 68 2.57 -3.91 -16.44
N LYS A 69 3.29 -3.89 -15.30
CA LYS A 69 3.51 -5.07 -14.46
C LYS A 69 2.26 -5.47 -13.68
N LEU A 70 1.64 -6.58 -14.07
CA LEU A 70 0.43 -7.09 -13.41
C LEU A 70 0.64 -7.45 -11.93
N SER A 71 1.86 -7.83 -11.55
CA SER A 71 2.18 -8.17 -10.15
C SER A 71 2.14 -6.97 -9.19
N GLN A 72 2.03 -5.74 -9.72
CA GLN A 72 1.88 -4.51 -8.96
C GLN A 72 0.43 -4.00 -8.89
N LYS A 73 -0.52 -4.69 -9.52
CA LYS A 73 -1.91 -4.27 -9.62
C LYS A 73 -2.75 -4.97 -8.56
N TRP A 74 -3.25 -4.20 -7.61
CA TRP A 74 -4.03 -4.67 -6.47
C TRP A 74 -5.47 -4.25 -6.59
N ILE A 75 -6.40 -5.16 -6.30
CA ILE A 75 -7.82 -4.84 -6.19
C ILE A 75 -8.16 -4.77 -4.71
N LEU A 76 -8.61 -3.60 -4.26
CA LEU A 76 -9.12 -3.42 -2.92
C LEU A 76 -10.62 -3.75 -2.91
N GLU A 77 -11.02 -4.77 -2.16
CA GLU A 77 -12.44 -5.08 -1.98
C GLU A 77 -13.14 -3.94 -1.22
N ASN A 78 -14.39 -3.65 -1.58
CA ASN A 78 -15.21 -2.60 -0.97
C ASN A 78 -14.54 -1.21 -1.00
N PHE A 79 -13.73 -0.97 -2.02
CA PHE A 79 -13.08 0.31 -2.24
C PHE A 79 -14.10 1.44 -2.41
N ASN A 80 -13.93 2.51 -1.63
CA ASN A 80 -14.73 3.71 -1.76
C ASN A 80 -13.82 4.94 -1.79
N SER A 81 -13.69 5.53 -2.99
CA SER A 81 -12.84 6.69 -3.25
C SER A 81 -13.21 7.91 -2.40
N THR A 82 -14.48 8.06 -2.03
CA THR A 82 -14.96 9.18 -1.18
C THR A 82 -14.53 9.05 0.29
N ARG A 83 -14.06 7.86 0.71
CA ARG A 83 -13.64 7.57 2.10
C ARG A 83 -12.14 7.56 2.29
N ILE A 84 -11.36 7.71 1.21
CA ILE A 84 -9.95 8.00 1.33
C ILE A 84 -9.85 9.44 1.79
N ALA A 85 -9.04 9.71 2.82
CA ALA A 85 -8.65 11.08 3.13
C ALA A 85 -8.03 11.65 1.86
N ILE A 86 -8.84 12.44 1.15
CA ILE A 86 -8.50 13.09 -0.10
C ILE A 86 -7.22 13.88 0.19
N LEU A 87 -6.08 13.33 -0.23
CA LEU A 87 -4.96 14.18 -0.59
C LEU A 87 -5.39 14.78 -1.94
N SER A 88 -6.22 15.80 -1.85
CA SER A 88 -6.42 16.77 -2.91
C SER A 88 -5.13 17.56 -3.01
N ASP A 89 -4.56 17.47 -4.20
CA ASP A 89 -3.45 18.24 -4.77
C ASP A 89 -2.03 17.94 -4.26
#